data_AF-A0AAD7X914-F1
#
_entry.id   AF-A0AAD7X914-F1
#
_cell.length_a   1.000
_cell.length_b   1.000
_cell.length_c   1.000
_cell.angle_alpha   90.00
_cell.angle_beta   90.00
_cell.angle_gamma   90.00
#
_symmetry.space_group_name_H-M   'P 1'
#
loop_
_entity.id
_entity.type
_entity.pdbx_description
1 polymer ?
#
loop_
_entity_poly.entity_id
_entity_poly.type
_entity_poly.pdbx_seq_one_letter_code
_entity_poly.pdbx_strand_id
1 'polypeptide(L)'
;MTEPTDALAPREEEHDPHFEPVIKLTEQVETKTLEEDEDVLFKMRAKLFRFATDSSEWKERGTGDVRLLQHKETKKVRLVMRRDKTYKVCANHASKRTIRLPFYGRPNIGSDRSWVWKVAADYSENPPTSETLAIRFANAENAQQFKDAFENAQKINAGLAGGDSEKKAESEPAAEEKKEESTEEAKEEAKEEAKEEPKAEDEKKED
;
A
#
# COMPACT_ATOMS: atom_id res chain seq x y z
N MET A 1 44.82 6.80 -34.34
CA MET A 1 44.48 5.45 -34.83
C MET A 1 44.68 4.49 -33.67
N THR A 2 43.63 4.11 -32.97
CA THR A 2 43.64 3.01 -32.00
C THR A 2 43.21 1.77 -32.76
N GLU A 3 44.07 0.74 -32.78
CA GLU A 3 43.79 -0.49 -33.52
C GLU A 3 42.67 -1.30 -32.83
N PRO A 4 41.82 -2.00 -33.59
CA PRO A 4 40.77 -2.83 -33.01
C PRO A 4 41.41 -4.05 -32.34
N THR A 5 41.19 -4.21 -31.04
CA THR A 5 41.62 -5.41 -30.31
C THR A 5 40.93 -6.64 -30.89
N ASP A 6 41.75 -7.62 -31.27
CA ASP A 6 41.35 -8.85 -31.95
C ASP A 6 40.17 -9.58 -31.27
N ALA A 7 39.10 -9.79 -32.01
CA ALA A 7 37.89 -10.49 -31.56
C ALA A 7 37.98 -12.03 -31.72
N LEU A 8 39.12 -12.55 -32.17
CA LEU A 8 39.35 -13.98 -32.45
C LEU A 8 40.40 -14.64 -31.53
N ALA A 9 40.79 -13.99 -30.43
CA ALA A 9 41.57 -14.65 -29.39
C ALA A 9 40.83 -15.93 -28.91
N PRO A 10 41.43 -17.12 -29.01
CA PRO A 10 40.81 -18.34 -28.52
C PRO A 10 40.62 -18.21 -27.00
N ARG A 11 39.37 -18.31 -26.54
CA ARG A 11 39.09 -18.38 -25.11
C ARG A 11 39.74 -19.64 -24.58
N GLU A 12 40.59 -19.50 -23.57
CA GLU A 12 41.15 -20.64 -22.85
C GLU A 12 40.00 -21.54 -22.38
N GLU A 13 40.13 -22.85 -22.51
CA GLU A 13 39.07 -23.78 -22.10
C GLU A 13 38.91 -23.68 -20.57
N GLU A 14 37.80 -23.03 -20.15
CA GLU A 14 37.46 -22.89 -18.74
C GLU A 14 37.26 -24.28 -18.11
N HIS A 15 37.89 -24.52 -16.97
CA HIS A 15 37.81 -25.80 -16.27
C HIS A 15 36.39 -26.02 -15.70
N ASP A 16 35.58 -26.81 -16.42
CA ASP A 16 34.21 -27.20 -16.08
C ASP A 16 34.14 -28.65 -15.54
N PRO A 17 34.25 -28.86 -14.21
CA PRO A 17 34.22 -30.19 -13.61
C PRO A 17 32.79 -30.75 -13.55
N HIS A 18 32.58 -31.91 -14.20
CA HIS A 18 31.30 -32.61 -14.15
C HIS A 18 31.05 -33.30 -12.79
N PHE A 19 29.84 -33.18 -12.27
CA PHE A 19 29.39 -33.85 -11.04
C PHE A 19 28.13 -34.69 -11.30
N GLU A 20 28.11 -35.93 -10.81
CA GLU A 20 26.91 -36.77 -10.87
C GLU A 20 25.84 -36.27 -9.89
N PRO A 21 24.56 -36.13 -10.31
CA PRO A 21 23.50 -35.62 -9.46
C PRO A 21 23.03 -36.67 -8.45
N VAL A 22 23.22 -36.38 -7.15
CA VAL A 22 22.77 -37.22 -6.02
C VAL A 22 21.25 -37.42 -6.01
N ILE A 23 20.49 -36.42 -6.46
CA ILE A 23 19.03 -36.46 -6.58
C ILE A 23 18.66 -36.00 -7.99
N LYS A 24 17.87 -36.82 -8.68
CA LYS A 24 17.31 -36.51 -10.00
C LYS A 24 15.85 -36.09 -9.81
N LEU A 25 15.51 -34.83 -10.10
CA LEU A 25 14.11 -34.43 -10.25
C LEU A 25 13.58 -35.05 -11.55
N THR A 26 12.87 -36.18 -11.43
CA THR A 26 12.27 -36.90 -12.56
C THR A 26 10.95 -36.29 -13.04
N GLU A 27 10.30 -35.51 -12.19
CA GLU A 27 8.99 -34.91 -12.46
C GLU A 27 9.09 -33.39 -12.48
N GLN A 28 8.55 -32.77 -13.53
CA GLN A 28 8.41 -31.32 -13.60
C GLN A 28 7.22 -30.89 -12.75
N VAL A 29 7.50 -30.35 -11.56
CA VAL A 29 6.46 -29.85 -10.65
C VAL A 29 5.80 -28.59 -11.24
N GLU A 30 4.48 -28.61 -11.40
CA GLU A 30 3.70 -27.44 -11.80
C GLU A 30 3.70 -26.39 -10.67
N THR A 31 4.49 -25.32 -10.83
CA THR A 31 4.60 -24.26 -9.80
C THR A 31 3.52 -23.20 -9.97
N LYS A 32 2.41 -23.34 -9.23
CA LYS A 32 1.34 -22.33 -9.20
C LYS A 32 1.74 -21.12 -8.35
N THR A 33 1.38 -19.93 -8.82
CA THR A 33 1.75 -18.68 -8.14
C THR A 33 0.81 -18.29 -7.03
N LEU A 34 -0.43 -18.83 -7.06
CA LEU A 34 -1.57 -18.43 -6.24
C LEU A 34 -1.93 -16.93 -6.39
N GLU A 35 -1.62 -16.37 -7.57
CA GLU A 35 -2.00 -15.02 -8.03
C GLU A 35 -2.87 -15.09 -9.31
N GLU A 36 -3.21 -16.29 -9.80
CA GLU A 36 -3.93 -16.52 -11.06
C GLU A 36 -5.39 -16.03 -11.04
N ASP A 37 -6.03 -16.09 -9.87
CA ASP A 37 -7.41 -15.63 -9.65
C ASP A 37 -7.50 -14.13 -9.30
N GLU A 38 -6.42 -13.37 -9.51
CA GLU A 38 -6.35 -11.96 -9.15
C GLU A 38 -5.97 -11.05 -10.33
N ASP A 39 -6.58 -9.88 -10.39
CA ASP A 39 -6.30 -8.83 -11.36
C ASP A 39 -5.32 -7.80 -10.79
N VAL A 40 -4.35 -7.37 -11.59
CA VAL A 40 -3.32 -6.42 -11.16
C VAL A 40 -3.84 -4.98 -11.29
N LEU A 41 -4.27 -4.38 -10.19
CA LEU A 41 -4.74 -2.99 -10.15
C LEU A 41 -3.59 -1.97 -10.19
N PHE A 42 -2.43 -2.34 -9.65
CA PHE A 42 -1.24 -1.50 -9.61
C PHE A 42 0.01 -2.38 -9.63
N LYS A 43 1.05 -1.95 -10.35
CA LYS A 43 2.37 -2.58 -10.36
C LYS A 43 3.44 -1.50 -10.46
N MET A 44 4.39 -1.48 -9.52
CA MET A 44 5.52 -0.54 -9.59
C MET A 44 6.78 -1.07 -8.91
N ARG A 45 7.93 -0.66 -9.43
CA ARG A 45 9.25 -0.95 -8.87
C ARG A 45 9.46 -0.21 -7.54
N ALA A 46 9.85 -0.94 -6.49
CA ALA A 46 10.10 -0.38 -5.16
C ALA A 46 11.20 -1.10 -4.36
N LYS A 47 11.65 -0.46 -3.28
CA LYS A 47 12.46 -1.09 -2.21
C LYS A 47 11.69 -1.02 -0.90
N LEU A 48 11.60 -2.15 -0.20
CA LEU A 48 10.87 -2.34 1.05
C LEU A 48 11.83 -2.56 2.21
N PHE A 49 11.54 -1.92 3.33
CA PHE A 49 12.27 -2.00 4.59
C PHE A 49 11.32 -2.44 5.71
N ARG A 50 11.89 -3.10 6.72
CA ARG A 50 11.24 -3.48 7.98
C ARG A 50 11.92 -2.71 9.10
N PHE A 51 11.15 -2.15 10.02
CA PHE A 51 11.69 -1.60 11.27
C PHE A 51 11.99 -2.75 12.24
N ALA A 52 13.25 -2.84 12.66
CA ALA A 52 13.72 -3.82 13.62
C ALA A 52 13.62 -3.22 15.04
N THR A 53 12.67 -3.69 15.85
CA THR A 53 12.39 -3.12 17.18
C THR A 53 13.48 -3.43 18.21
N ASP A 54 14.25 -4.49 17.99
CA ASP A 54 15.43 -4.90 18.76
C ASP A 54 16.58 -3.89 18.67
N SER A 55 16.83 -3.36 17.47
CA SER A 55 17.96 -2.48 17.14
C SER A 55 17.52 -1.04 16.83
N SER A 56 16.20 -0.78 16.81
CA SER A 56 15.57 0.49 16.44
C SER A 56 16.02 1.05 15.08
N GLU A 57 16.28 0.15 14.11
CA GLU A 57 16.81 0.50 12.79
C GLU A 57 15.95 -0.01 11.63
N TRP A 58 16.17 0.55 10.42
CA TRP A 58 15.50 0.11 9.20
C TRP A 58 16.35 -0.92 8.45
N LYS A 59 15.95 -2.19 8.48
CA LYS A 59 16.59 -3.28 7.73
C LYS A 59 15.92 -3.44 6.37
N GLU A 60 16.69 -3.64 5.30
CA GLU A 60 16.10 -3.94 3.98
C GLU A 60 15.39 -5.30 4.00
N ARG A 61 14.10 -5.32 3.62
CA ARG A 61 13.28 -6.54 3.56
C ARG A 61 13.30 -7.14 2.15
N GLY A 62 13.34 -6.31 1.11
CA GLY A 62 13.45 -6.73 -0.28
C GLY A 62 13.37 -5.59 -1.29
N THR A 63 13.93 -5.80 -2.48
CA THR A 63 13.78 -4.93 -3.66
C THR A 63 13.09 -5.72 -4.77
N GLY A 64 12.09 -5.13 -5.42
CA GLY A 64 11.19 -5.86 -6.31
C GLY A 64 10.03 -5.01 -6.86
N ASP A 65 9.09 -5.65 -7.53
CA ASP A 65 7.81 -5.02 -7.92
C ASP A 65 6.78 -5.20 -6.81
N VAL A 66 6.23 -4.09 -6.31
CA VAL A 66 5.03 -4.11 -5.47
C VAL A 66 3.78 -4.15 -6.37
N ARG A 67 2.82 -5.00 -6.01
CA ARG A 67 1.56 -5.20 -6.71
C ARG A 67 0.39 -4.97 -5.75
N LEU A 68 -0.68 -4.36 -6.25
CA LEU A 68 -2.01 -4.43 -5.64
C LEU A 68 -2.85 -5.38 -6.48
N LEU A 69 -3.25 -6.50 -5.89
CA LEU A 69 -3.94 -7.60 -6.55
C LEU A 69 -5.38 -7.68 -6.03
N GLN A 70 -6.35 -7.68 -6.94
CA GLN A 70 -7.78 -7.81 -6.62
C GLN A 70 -8.28 -9.20 -7.00
N HIS A 71 -8.81 -9.95 -6.04
CA HIS A 71 -9.41 -11.26 -6.31
C HIS A 71 -10.65 -11.16 -7.20
N LYS A 72 -10.71 -11.96 -8.28
CA LYS A 72 -11.76 -11.90 -9.31
C LYS A 72 -13.16 -12.13 -8.74
N GLU A 73 -13.32 -13.13 -7.87
CA GLU A 73 -14.59 -13.41 -7.20
C GLU A 73 -14.85 -12.49 -6.00
N THR A 74 -14.05 -12.60 -4.92
CA THR A 74 -14.32 -11.90 -3.65
C THR A 74 -14.09 -10.39 -3.69
N LYS A 75 -13.52 -9.85 -4.77
CA LYS A 75 -13.14 -8.44 -5.00
C LYS A 75 -12.19 -7.83 -3.95
N LYS A 76 -11.71 -8.62 -2.99
CA LYS A 76 -10.75 -8.22 -1.96
C LYS A 76 -9.40 -7.87 -2.59
N VAL A 77 -8.77 -6.79 -2.11
CA VAL A 77 -7.48 -6.31 -2.59
C VAL A 77 -6.38 -6.55 -1.55
N ARG A 78 -5.29 -7.18 -1.97
CA ARG A 78 -4.07 -7.39 -1.16
C ARG A 78 -2.85 -6.74 -1.82
N LEU A 79 -1.88 -6.37 -0.98
CA LEU A 79 -0.54 -5.97 -1.41
C LEU A 79 0.36 -7.20 -1.41
N VAL A 80 0.97 -7.49 -2.55
CA VAL A 80 1.98 -8.55 -2.71
C VAL A 80 3.25 -7.94 -3.30
N MET A 81 4.41 -8.28 -2.75
CA MET A 81 5.71 -7.89 -3.27
C MET A 81 6.66 -9.10 -3.27
N ARG A 82 7.43 -9.28 -4.34
CA ARG A 82 8.41 -10.36 -4.49
C ARG A 82 9.79 -9.79 -4.78
N ARG A 83 10.83 -10.42 -4.21
CA ARG A 83 12.23 -10.05 -4.43
C ARG A 83 12.69 -10.45 -5.82
N ASP A 84 13.53 -9.64 -6.44
CA ASP A 84 14.19 -9.98 -7.71
C ASP A 84 15.01 -11.27 -7.61
N LYS A 85 15.15 -11.96 -8.76
CA LYS A 85 15.95 -13.18 -9.01
C LYS A 85 15.53 -14.42 -8.20
N THR A 86 15.19 -14.25 -6.93
CA THR A 86 14.76 -15.28 -5.99
C THR A 86 13.25 -15.50 -5.99
N TYR A 87 12.46 -14.53 -6.46
CA TYR A 87 10.99 -14.52 -6.52
C TYR A 87 10.26 -14.78 -5.17
N LYS A 88 11.01 -14.80 -4.07
CA LYS A 88 10.51 -14.95 -2.70
C LYS A 88 9.63 -13.76 -2.34
N VAL A 89 8.45 -14.04 -1.80
CA VAL A 89 7.55 -13.02 -1.26
C VAL A 89 8.26 -12.24 -0.14
N CYS A 90 8.11 -10.92 -0.13
CA CYS A 90 8.65 -10.02 0.89
C CYS A 90 7.63 -9.00 1.42
N ALA A 91 6.38 -9.06 0.95
CA ALA A 91 5.19 -8.53 1.61
C ALA A 91 3.96 -9.27 1.08
N ASN A 92 3.00 -9.56 1.95
CA ASN A 92 1.72 -10.19 1.61
C ASN A 92 0.69 -9.86 2.70
N HIS A 93 -0.14 -8.84 2.47
CA HIS A 93 -1.18 -8.46 3.43
C HIS A 93 -2.36 -7.76 2.76
N ALA A 94 -3.55 -7.88 3.35
CA ALA A 94 -4.75 -7.19 2.87
C ALA A 94 -4.65 -5.67 3.09
N SER A 95 -5.10 -4.88 2.10
CA SER A 95 -5.12 -3.41 2.17
C SER A 95 -6.29 -2.92 3.04
N LYS A 96 -6.17 -3.11 4.37
CA LYS A 96 -7.22 -2.77 5.36
C LYS A 96 -7.33 -1.25 5.57
N ARG A 97 -8.54 -0.73 5.79
CA ARG A 97 -8.82 0.69 6.13
C ARG A 97 -8.04 1.20 7.37
N THR A 98 -7.66 0.32 8.30
CA THR A 98 -6.87 0.67 9.49
C THR A 98 -5.45 1.13 9.18
N ILE A 99 -4.90 0.70 8.03
CA ILE A 99 -3.59 1.14 7.55
C ILE A 99 -3.71 2.60 7.10
N ARG A 100 -2.71 3.46 7.36
CA ARG A 100 -2.68 4.83 6.83
C ARG A 100 -1.30 5.16 6.26
N LEU A 101 -1.29 5.90 5.16
CA LEU A 101 -0.09 6.40 4.48
C LEU A 101 -0.17 7.94 4.43
N PRO A 102 0.68 8.69 5.17
CA PRO A 102 1.68 8.23 6.12
C PRO A 102 1.10 7.84 7.48
N PHE A 103 1.76 6.90 8.15
CA PHE A 103 1.52 6.57 9.55
C PHE A 103 1.77 7.80 10.46
N TYR A 104 0.85 8.07 11.39
CA TYR A 104 0.82 9.27 12.25
C TYR A 104 0.76 10.64 11.57
N GLY A 105 0.43 10.73 10.26
CA GLY A 105 0.25 12.03 9.59
C GLY A 105 1.52 12.88 9.47
N ARG A 106 2.69 12.32 9.82
CA ARG A 106 4.01 12.90 9.60
C ARG A 106 4.60 12.28 8.33
N PRO A 107 5.02 13.06 7.33
CA PRO A 107 5.86 12.53 6.25
C PRO A 107 7.09 11.84 6.85
N ASN A 108 7.64 10.85 6.15
CA ASN A 108 8.89 10.23 6.58
C ASN A 108 9.98 11.32 6.58
N ILE A 109 10.59 11.59 7.74
CA ILE A 109 11.45 12.76 7.93
C ILE A 109 12.65 12.64 6.98
N GLY A 110 12.73 13.55 6.00
CA GLY A 110 13.76 13.53 4.95
C GLY A 110 13.46 12.69 3.71
N SER A 111 12.22 12.20 3.49
CA SER A 111 11.84 11.52 2.23
C SER A 111 10.40 11.78 1.80
N ASP A 112 10.25 12.44 0.66
CA ASP A 112 9.01 12.62 -0.13
C ASP A 112 8.60 11.36 -0.94
N ARG A 113 9.58 10.55 -1.33
CA ARG A 113 9.45 9.31 -2.12
C ARG A 113 9.26 8.02 -1.30
N SER A 114 8.83 8.13 -0.04
CA SER A 114 8.69 6.97 0.85
C SER A 114 7.45 7.05 1.74
N TRP A 115 6.83 5.90 1.99
CA TRP A 115 5.73 5.77 2.94
C TRP A 115 6.03 4.75 4.02
N VAL A 116 5.45 4.95 5.21
CA VAL A 116 5.59 4.08 6.37
C VAL A 116 4.20 3.67 6.84
N TRP A 117 4.01 2.39 7.18
CA TRP A 117 2.79 1.88 7.80
C TRP A 117 3.03 0.68 8.73
N LYS A 118 2.05 0.41 9.60
CA LYS A 118 2.00 -0.83 10.40
C LYS A 118 1.03 -1.83 9.79
N VAL A 119 1.44 -3.09 9.78
CA VAL A 119 0.67 -4.25 9.34
C VAL A 119 0.53 -5.19 10.52
N ALA A 120 -0.70 -5.51 10.93
CA ALA A 120 -0.95 -6.39 12.08
C ALA A 120 -0.67 -7.89 11.77
N ALA A 121 -0.76 -8.29 10.50
CA ALA A 121 -0.47 -9.63 10.03
C ALA A 121 0.01 -9.57 8.57
N ASP A 122 1.33 -9.66 8.37
CA ASP A 122 1.96 -9.89 7.07
C ASP A 122 2.30 -11.39 6.93
N TYR A 123 1.97 -11.95 5.77
CA TYR A 123 2.03 -13.36 5.43
C TYR A 123 3.14 -13.66 4.39
N SER A 124 4.23 -12.90 4.40
CA SER A 124 5.42 -13.24 3.58
C SER A 124 6.38 -14.20 4.27
N GLU A 125 6.23 -14.37 5.58
CA GLU A 125 6.86 -15.41 6.40
C GLU A 125 5.74 -16.22 7.09
N ASN A 126 6.05 -17.41 7.59
CA ASN A 126 5.12 -18.27 8.33
C ASN A 126 5.75 -18.63 9.69
N PRO A 127 5.14 -18.32 10.86
CA PRO A 127 3.80 -17.74 11.06
C PRO A 127 3.66 -16.27 10.63
N PRO A 128 2.43 -15.75 10.47
CA PRO A 128 2.18 -14.35 10.14
C PRO A 128 2.69 -13.41 11.24
N THR A 129 3.29 -12.29 10.85
CA THR A 129 3.96 -11.36 11.78
C THR A 129 3.36 -9.96 11.75
N SER A 130 3.40 -9.27 12.89
CA SER A 130 3.08 -7.84 12.98
C SER A 130 4.34 -7.03 12.68
N GLU A 131 4.31 -6.19 11.65
CA GLU A 131 5.48 -5.47 11.16
C GLU A 131 5.22 -3.99 10.94
N THR A 132 6.25 -3.16 11.16
CA THR A 132 6.27 -1.77 10.67
C THR A 132 7.11 -1.73 9.41
N LEU A 133 6.47 -1.42 8.29
CA LEU A 133 7.07 -1.44 6.96
C LEU A 133 7.27 -0.01 6.45
N ALA A 134 8.35 0.18 5.68
CA ALA A 134 8.56 1.38 4.89
C ALA A 134 8.85 1.00 3.43
N ILE A 135 8.19 1.65 2.48
CA ILE A 135 8.45 1.48 1.05
C ILE A 135 9.06 2.75 0.48
N ARG A 136 10.01 2.60 -0.45
CA ARG A 136 10.67 3.69 -1.16
C ARG A 136 10.57 3.46 -2.66
N PHE A 137 10.16 4.51 -3.37
CA PHE A 137 10.10 4.56 -4.83
C PHE A 137 11.27 5.36 -5.39
N ALA A 138 11.44 5.37 -6.72
CA ALA A 138 12.48 6.15 -7.37
C ALA A 138 12.29 7.67 -7.11
N ASN A 139 11.08 8.14 -7.41
CA ASN A 139 10.67 9.55 -7.44
C ASN A 139 9.46 9.80 -6.50
N ALA A 140 9.21 11.07 -6.16
CA ALA A 140 8.07 11.47 -5.34
C ALA A 140 6.71 11.21 -6.01
N GLU A 141 6.62 11.44 -7.33
CA GLU A 141 5.40 11.20 -8.12
C GLU A 141 4.94 9.73 -8.04
N ASN A 142 5.87 8.80 -8.29
CA ASN A 142 5.67 7.36 -8.12
C ASN A 142 5.16 6.99 -6.72
N ALA A 143 5.63 7.69 -5.68
CA ALA A 143 5.15 7.48 -4.33
C ALA A 143 3.70 7.96 -4.16
N GLN A 144 3.31 9.12 -4.71
CA GLN A 144 1.91 9.56 -4.70
C GLN A 144 1.01 8.59 -5.49
N GLN A 145 1.41 8.17 -6.70
CA GLN A 145 0.66 7.19 -7.49
C GLN A 145 0.41 5.88 -6.73
N PHE A 146 1.40 5.37 -5.98
CA PHE A 146 1.20 4.22 -5.10
C PHE A 146 0.23 4.51 -3.96
N LYS A 147 0.33 5.68 -3.32
CA LYS A 147 -0.56 6.08 -2.22
C LYS A 147 -2.00 6.15 -2.71
N ASP A 148 -2.25 6.81 -3.84
CA ASP A 148 -3.59 6.96 -4.42
C ASP A 148 -4.19 5.59 -4.80
N ALA A 149 -3.39 4.72 -5.42
CA ALA A 149 -3.78 3.35 -5.72
C ALA A 149 -4.06 2.52 -4.45
N PHE A 150 -3.28 2.70 -3.39
CA PHE A 150 -3.48 2.02 -2.10
C PHE A 150 -4.73 2.52 -1.38
N GLU A 151 -4.98 3.83 -1.35
CA GLU A 151 -6.20 4.41 -0.79
C GLU A 151 -7.45 3.96 -1.56
N ASN A 152 -7.36 3.83 -2.89
CA ASN A 152 -8.44 3.27 -3.70
C ASN A 152 -8.66 1.77 -3.41
N ALA A 153 -7.60 0.98 -3.23
CA ALA A 153 -7.71 -0.41 -2.76
C ALA A 153 -8.37 -0.51 -1.36
N GLN A 154 -8.10 0.44 -0.47
CA GLN A 154 -8.76 0.52 0.84
C GLN A 154 -10.25 0.88 0.74
N LYS A 155 -10.63 1.77 -0.20
CA LYS A 155 -12.05 2.08 -0.47
C LYS A 155 -12.80 0.84 -0.96
N ILE A 156 -12.23 0.10 -1.90
CA ILE A 156 -12.78 -1.18 -2.41
C ILE A 156 -12.99 -2.17 -1.25
N ASN A 157 -11.94 -2.44 -0.46
CA ASN A 157 -12.02 -3.34 0.69
C ASN A 157 -13.02 -2.89 1.77
N ALA A 158 -13.18 -1.57 1.96
CA ALA A 158 -14.14 -1.03 2.92
C ALA A 158 -15.59 -1.16 2.42
N GLY A 159 -15.85 -0.99 1.12
CA GLY A 159 -17.18 -1.21 0.53
C GLY A 159 -17.64 -2.65 0.69
N LEU A 160 -16.72 -3.61 0.46
CA LEU A 160 -17.00 -5.05 0.64
C LEU A 160 -17.24 -5.45 2.10
N ALA A 161 -16.64 -4.75 3.06
CA ALA A 161 -16.82 -5.01 4.49
C ALA A 161 -18.17 -4.49 5.04
N GLY A 162 -18.88 -3.65 4.29
CA GLY A 162 -20.21 -3.15 4.65
C GLY A 162 -21.39 -3.90 4.01
N GLY A 163 -21.12 -4.97 3.25
CA GLY A 163 -22.07 -5.61 2.33
C GLY A 163 -22.67 -6.95 2.77
N ASP A 164 -22.61 -7.32 4.06
CA ASP A 164 -23.17 -8.59 4.57
C ASP A 164 -24.52 -8.41 5.32
N SER A 165 -25.19 -7.26 5.11
CA SER A 165 -26.44 -6.93 5.77
C SER A 165 -27.45 -6.24 4.85
N GLU A 166 -27.65 -6.76 3.63
CA GLU A 166 -28.84 -6.43 2.83
C GLU A 166 -29.19 -7.57 1.86
N LYS A 167 -30.08 -8.45 2.32
CA LYS A 167 -30.61 -9.54 1.51
C LYS A 167 -31.74 -8.98 0.63
N LYS A 168 -31.48 -8.91 -0.69
CA LYS A 168 -32.42 -8.41 -1.69
C LYS A 168 -33.79 -9.10 -1.56
N ALA A 169 -34.83 -8.31 -1.28
CA ALA A 169 -36.23 -8.70 -1.41
C ALA A 169 -36.92 -7.63 -2.25
N GLU A 170 -37.39 -8.02 -3.43
CA GLU A 170 -37.99 -7.13 -4.42
C GLU A 170 -39.24 -7.82 -4.98
N SER A 171 -40.41 -7.30 -4.62
CA SER A 171 -41.69 -7.58 -5.27
C SER A 171 -42.62 -6.38 -5.07
N GLU A 172 -43.04 -5.78 -6.19
CA GLU A 172 -43.85 -4.57 -6.31
C GLU A 172 -45.35 -4.80 -5.95
N PRO A 173 -46.31 -3.90 -6.28
CA PRO A 173 -46.60 -2.61 -5.62
C PRO A 173 -48.11 -2.46 -5.25
N ALA A 174 -48.52 -1.36 -4.58
CA ALA A 174 -49.76 -0.56 -4.86
C ALA A 174 -50.30 0.31 -3.70
N ALA A 175 -50.91 1.44 -4.08
CA ALA A 175 -52.02 2.22 -3.44
C ALA A 175 -51.83 3.04 -2.12
N GLU A 176 -52.01 4.37 -2.26
CA GLU A 176 -52.94 5.32 -1.58
C GLU A 176 -53.41 5.06 -0.10
N GLU A 177 -53.61 6.03 0.80
CA GLU A 177 -53.85 7.51 0.75
C GLU A 177 -53.22 8.30 1.95
N LYS A 178 -53.25 9.65 1.86
CA LYS A 178 -53.44 10.75 2.88
C LYS A 178 -53.44 10.42 4.40
N LYS A 179 -53.11 11.32 5.35
CA LYS A 179 -53.09 12.81 5.42
C LYS A 179 -52.36 13.30 6.70
N GLU A 180 -51.83 14.54 6.71
CA GLU A 180 -51.58 15.47 7.86
C GLU A 180 -50.77 15.00 9.11
N GLU A 181 -50.18 15.85 9.95
CA GLU A 181 -49.44 17.14 9.81
C GLU A 181 -48.89 17.49 11.21
N SER A 182 -47.60 17.82 11.35
CA SER A 182 -47.12 18.71 12.43
C SER A 182 -45.72 19.24 12.13
N THR A 183 -45.56 20.57 12.15
CA THR A 183 -44.29 21.28 11.94
C THR A 183 -44.01 22.26 13.08
N GLU A 184 -42.85 22.09 13.71
CA GLU A 184 -42.11 23.01 14.57
C GLU A 184 -40.61 22.74 14.28
N GLU A 185 -39.64 23.66 14.34
CA GLU A 185 -39.63 25.14 14.32
C GLU A 185 -38.19 25.61 13.94
N ALA A 186 -37.92 26.92 13.96
CA ALA A 186 -36.63 27.67 13.88
C ALA A 186 -35.28 26.93 13.69
N LYS A 187 -34.31 27.31 12.84
CA LYS A 187 -34.00 28.56 12.09
C LYS A 187 -33.38 29.73 12.88
N GLU A 188 -32.12 29.57 13.29
CA GLU A 188 -31.12 30.62 13.58
C GLU A 188 -29.71 29.96 13.46
N GLU A 189 -28.55 30.59 13.21
CA GLU A 189 -28.15 32.00 13.30
C GLU A 189 -27.19 32.39 12.14
N ALA A 190 -27.19 33.67 11.74
CA ALA A 190 -26.05 34.34 11.11
C ALA A 190 -26.27 35.87 11.12
N LYS A 191 -25.47 36.62 11.88
CA LYS A 191 -25.33 38.08 11.70
C LYS A 191 -24.04 38.65 12.28
N GLU A 192 -23.40 39.47 11.45
CA GLU A 192 -22.17 40.23 11.68
C GLU A 192 -22.50 41.73 11.86
N GLU A 193 -21.49 42.54 12.25
CA GLU A 193 -21.42 44.00 12.50
C GLU A 193 -21.85 44.61 13.87
N ALA A 194 -21.28 45.74 14.36
CA ALA A 194 -19.94 46.37 14.20
C ALA A 194 -19.76 47.64 15.10
N LYS A 195 -18.51 48.15 15.19
CA LYS A 195 -18.06 49.48 15.71
C LYS A 195 -18.20 49.74 17.24
N GLU A 196 -17.40 50.58 17.92
CA GLU A 196 -16.30 51.50 17.51
C GLU A 196 -15.21 51.65 18.64
N GLU A 197 -14.04 52.18 18.30
CA GLU A 197 -12.88 52.54 19.18
C GLU A 197 -13.08 53.94 19.87
N PRO A 198 -12.13 54.65 20.58
CA PRO A 198 -10.66 54.47 20.70
C PRO A 198 -9.90 54.93 22.00
N LYS A 199 -8.54 54.85 21.93
CA LYS A 199 -7.46 55.54 22.72
C LYS A 199 -7.16 55.09 24.18
N ALA A 200 -5.94 55.24 24.74
CA ALA A 200 -4.55 55.44 24.24
C ALA A 200 -3.53 55.38 25.42
N GLU A 201 -2.24 55.08 25.13
CA GLU A 201 -1.00 55.32 25.96
C GLU A 201 -0.94 54.62 27.36
N ASP A 202 0.18 54.29 28.02
CA ASP A 202 1.58 54.81 28.13
C ASP A 202 2.50 53.63 28.62
N GLU A 203 3.60 53.25 27.93
CA GLU A 203 5.04 53.52 28.21
C GLU A 203 5.75 52.90 29.47
N LYS A 204 6.95 52.32 29.25
CA LYS A 204 8.03 51.95 30.22
C LYS A 204 7.71 50.86 31.30
N LYS A 205 8.67 50.17 31.97
CA LYS A 205 10.15 50.23 32.03
C LYS A 205 10.79 48.87 32.41
N GLU A 206 12.12 48.86 32.47
CA GLU A 206 13.05 47.78 32.91
C GLU A 206 12.77 47.19 34.32
N ASP A 207 12.96 45.88 34.48
CA ASP A 207 14.02 45.25 35.34
C ASP A 207 14.19 43.75 34.96
#